data_AF-A0A088SZZ2-F1
#
_entry.id   AF-A0A088SZZ2-F1
#
_cell.length_a   1.000
_cell.length_b   1.000
_cell.length_c   1.000
_cell.angle_alpha   90.00
_cell.angle_beta   90.00
_cell.angle_gamma   90.00
#
_symmetry.space_group_name_H-M   'P 1'
#
loop_
_entity.id
_entity.type
_entity.pdbx_description
1 polymer ?
#
loop_
_entity_poly.entity_id
_entity_poly.type
_entity_poly.pdbx_seq_one_letter_code
_entity_poly.pdbx_strand_id
1 'polypeptide(L)'
;MKNKRGFKHYLRFWMLATVLYSAYVIFISSRDGMELSFILSAVYLPIVFTFLLFAFDTVFDRIWPQKDKKSDQEFDEFLKKTTYKVNEELELSIEDFRRLRENEKFQKSLYQVYQIYLIGETEEINFIFLEKKFKKDTTEYVALEIVVKEVKKMMVN
;
A
#
# COMPACT_ATOMS: atom_id res chain seq x y z
N MET A 1 -7.78 13.85 -9.84
CA MET A 1 -6.51 14.61 -9.78
C MET A 1 -5.79 14.21 -8.50
N LYS A 2 -4.59 13.63 -8.60
CA LYS A 2 -3.78 13.18 -7.45
C LYS A 2 -3.75 14.27 -6.38
N ASN A 3 -3.97 13.91 -5.12
CA ASN A 3 -3.77 14.80 -3.99
C ASN A 3 -2.26 15.01 -3.81
N LYS A 4 -1.63 15.75 -4.75
CA LYS A 4 -0.25 16.23 -4.61
C LYS A 4 -0.20 16.87 -3.23
N ARG A 5 0.65 16.35 -2.35
CA ARG A 5 0.82 16.90 -0.99
C ARG A 5 0.88 18.42 -1.12
N GLY A 6 -0.12 19.10 -0.58
CA GLY A 6 -0.30 20.52 -0.87
C GLY A 6 0.90 21.32 -0.37
N PHE A 7 1.12 22.53 -0.89
CA PHE A 7 2.19 23.43 -0.45
C PHE A 7 2.30 23.54 1.09
N LYS A 8 1.16 23.48 1.79
CA LYS A 8 1.06 23.44 3.26
C LYS A 8 1.86 22.31 3.92
N HIS A 9 1.99 21.14 3.28
CA HIS A 9 2.76 20.01 3.77
C HIS A 9 4.25 20.35 3.82
N TYR A 10 4.82 20.76 2.69
CA TYR A 10 6.23 21.15 2.59
C TYR A 10 6.58 22.35 3.47
N LEU A 11 5.65 23.32 3.58
CA LEU A 11 5.83 24.48 4.45
C LEU A 11 5.93 24.08 5.94
N ARG A 12 5.17 23.08 6.40
CA ARG A 12 5.29 22.58 7.79
C ARG A 12 6.64 21.94 8.04
N PHE A 13 7.13 21.12 7.10
CA PHE A 13 8.46 20.52 7.20
C PHE A 13 9.57 21.56 7.19
N TRP A 14 9.46 22.58 6.32
CA TRP A 14 10.41 23.69 6.29
C TRP A 14 10.45 24.46 7.62
N MET A 15 9.28 24.80 8.18
CA MET A 15 9.22 25.47 9.49
C MET A 15 9.82 24.61 10.59
N LEU A 16 9.49 23.31 10.64
CA LEU A 16 10.03 22.39 11.62
C LEU A 16 11.55 22.26 11.51
N ALA A 17 12.06 22.07 10.29
CA ALA A 17 13.49 21.96 10.01
C ALA A 17 14.23 23.25 10.40
N THR A 18 13.65 24.41 10.08
CA THR A 18 14.21 25.72 10.45
C THR A 18 14.28 25.87 11.98
N VAL A 19 13.18 25.61 12.70
CA VAL A 19 13.15 25.73 14.16
C VAL A 19 14.16 24.80 14.84
N LEU A 20 14.19 23.53 14.44
CA LEU A 20 15.11 22.54 15.02
C LEU A 20 16.57 22.89 14.73
N TYR A 21 16.86 23.28 13.50
CA TYR A 21 18.23 23.59 13.10
C TYR A 21 18.71 24.93 13.69
N SER A 22 17.85 25.94 13.78
CA SER A 22 18.17 27.18 14.48
C SER A 22 18.45 26.94 15.96
N ALA A 23 17.68 26.07 16.64
CA ALA A 23 17.95 25.69 18.02
C ALA A 23 19.32 25.00 18.17
N TYR A 24 19.66 24.12 17.23
CA TYR A 24 20.97 23.46 17.18
C TYR A 24 22.12 24.46 16.97
N VAL A 25 21.98 25.41 16.04
CA VAL A 25 22.97 26.46 15.78
C VAL A 25 23.16 27.36 16.99
N ILE A 26 22.09 27.75 17.67
CA ILE A 26 22.17 28.55 18.92
C ILE A 26 22.92 27.78 20.00
N PHE A 27 22.63 26.48 20.14
CA PHE A 27 23.30 25.62 21.11
C PHE A 27 24.81 25.52 20.85
N ILE A 28 25.23 25.30 19.61
CA ILE A 28 26.67 25.25 19.25
C ILE A 28 27.32 26.63 19.40
N SER A 29 26.66 27.68 18.93
CA SER A 29 27.20 29.05 19.01
C SER A 29 27.41 29.51 20.45
N SER A 30 26.65 28.96 21.40
CA SER A 30 26.82 29.24 22.84
C SER A 30 28.07 28.59 23.45
N ARG A 31 28.66 27.59 22.77
CA ARG A 31 29.82 26.82 23.23
C ARG A 31 31.09 27.16 22.48
N ASP A 32 31.01 27.22 21.15
CA ASP A 32 32.18 27.31 20.25
C ASP A 32 32.30 28.68 19.57
N GLY A 33 31.36 29.60 19.84
CA GLY A 33 31.28 30.90 19.19
C GLY A 33 30.49 30.87 17.88
N MET A 34 30.10 32.06 17.39
CA MET A 34 29.27 32.19 16.20
C MET A 34 30.14 32.41 14.96
N GLU A 35 30.33 31.36 14.18
CA GLU A 35 30.90 31.46 12.84
C GLU A 35 29.84 31.82 11.79
N LEU A 36 30.26 32.56 10.76
CA LEU A 36 29.38 32.92 9.63
C LEU A 36 28.86 31.66 8.90
N SER A 37 29.63 30.58 8.92
CA SER A 37 29.26 29.26 8.38
C SER A 37 27.94 28.74 8.98
N PHE A 38 27.74 28.91 10.29
CA PHE A 38 26.53 28.46 11.00
C PHE A 38 25.29 29.28 10.67
N ILE A 39 25.45 30.58 10.43
CA ILE A 39 24.34 31.47 10.01
C ILE A 39 23.90 31.10 8.60
N LEU A 40 24.86 30.90 7.69
CA LEU A 40 24.58 30.52 6.31
C LEU A 40 23.94 29.14 6.22
N SER A 41 24.42 28.17 7.01
CA SER A 41 23.80 26.85 7.07
C SER A 41 22.39 26.91 7.66
N ALA A 42 22.12 27.80 8.63
CA ALA A 42 20.79 27.94 9.22
C ALA A 42 19.71 28.38 8.22
N VAL A 43 20.09 29.11 7.19
CA VAL A 43 19.19 29.55 6.13
C VAL A 43 19.11 28.51 5.01
N TYR A 44 20.26 28.02 4.54
CA TYR A 44 20.32 27.17 3.35
C TYR A 44 19.84 25.73 3.60
N LEU A 45 20.16 25.15 4.77
CA LEU A 45 19.95 23.73 5.04
C LEU A 45 18.46 23.36 5.15
N PRO A 46 17.57 24.16 5.78
CA PRO A 46 16.13 23.91 5.74
C PRO A 46 15.54 23.98 4.33
N ILE A 47 16.05 24.87 3.48
CA ILE A 47 15.62 25.01 2.08
C ILE A 47 16.00 23.76 1.29
N VAL A 48 17.26 23.33 1.38
CA VAL A 48 17.75 22.11 0.72
C VAL A 48 17.02 20.88 1.20
N PHE A 49 16.82 20.74 2.51
CA PHE A 49 16.08 19.62 3.08
C PHE A 49 14.66 19.53 2.50
N THR A 50 13.95 20.66 2.47
CA THR A 50 12.59 20.72 1.93
C THR A 50 12.55 20.41 0.44
N PHE A 51 13.53 20.91 -0.32
CA PHE A 51 13.67 20.61 -1.74
C PHE A 51 13.96 19.12 -1.99
N LEU A 52 14.87 18.53 -1.21
CA LEU A 52 15.16 17.10 -1.27
C LEU A 52 13.92 16.27 -0.93
N LEU A 53 13.17 16.64 0.10
CA LEU A 53 11.91 15.96 0.45
C LEU A 53 10.91 15.99 -0.70
N PHE A 54 10.77 17.14 -1.37
CA PHE A 54 9.92 17.27 -2.56
C PHE A 54 10.42 16.40 -3.73
N ALA A 55 11.73 16.38 -3.99
CA ALA A 55 12.32 15.54 -5.02
C ALA A 55 12.13 14.05 -4.70
N PHE A 56 12.32 13.66 -3.45
CA PHE A 56 12.08 12.30 -2.97
C PHE A 56 10.62 11.91 -3.17
N ASP A 57 9.68 12.70 -2.68
CA ASP A 57 8.25 12.46 -2.89
C ASP A 57 7.92 12.35 -4.39
N THR A 58 8.49 13.20 -5.24
CA THR A 58 8.25 13.17 -6.69
C THR A 58 8.79 11.89 -7.35
N VAL A 59 9.98 11.44 -6.95
CA VAL A 59 10.60 10.22 -7.47
C VAL A 59 9.88 8.98 -6.93
N PHE A 60 9.59 8.94 -5.63
CA PHE A 60 8.91 7.81 -5.01
C PHE A 60 7.44 7.71 -5.41
N ASP A 61 6.71 8.81 -5.60
CA ASP A 61 5.35 8.78 -6.14
C ASP A 61 5.31 8.30 -7.60
N ARG A 62 6.46 8.37 -8.31
CA ARG A 62 6.63 7.87 -9.68
C ARG A 62 7.00 6.38 -9.71
N ILE A 63 7.83 5.93 -8.77
CA ILE A 63 8.30 4.53 -8.69
C ILE A 63 7.32 3.64 -7.90
N TRP A 64 6.70 4.18 -6.86
CA TRP A 64 5.70 3.55 -5.99
C TRP A 64 4.46 4.44 -5.84
N PRO A 65 3.58 4.50 -6.85
CA PRO A 65 2.30 5.17 -6.69
C PRO A 65 1.49 4.45 -5.61
N GLN A 66 1.40 5.01 -4.40
CA GLN A 66 0.42 4.56 -3.41
C GLN A 66 -0.98 4.79 -4.00
N LYS A 67 -1.68 3.69 -4.32
CA LYS A 67 -3.06 3.74 -4.79
C LYS A 67 -3.94 4.25 -3.63
N ASP A 68 -4.71 5.30 -3.90
CA ASP A 68 -5.66 5.91 -2.96
C ASP A 68 -6.64 4.88 -2.38
N LYS A 69 -7.23 5.21 -1.22
CA LYS A 69 -8.31 4.52 -0.47
C LYS A 69 -9.61 4.21 -1.26
N LYS A 70 -9.58 4.16 -2.59
CA LYS A 70 -10.63 3.53 -3.40
C LYS A 70 -10.72 2.01 -3.21
N SER A 71 -9.76 1.42 -2.48
CA SER A 71 -9.66 -0.03 -2.29
C SER A 71 -10.92 -0.69 -1.75
N ASP A 72 -11.72 -0.01 -0.92
CA ASP A 72 -12.85 -0.67 -0.26
C ASP A 72 -13.99 -0.95 -1.25
N GLN A 73 -14.31 0.00 -2.13
CA GLN A 73 -15.32 -0.21 -3.18
C GLN A 73 -14.84 -1.22 -4.23
N GLU A 74 -13.58 -1.10 -4.65
CA GLU A 74 -12.98 -2.06 -5.62
C GLU A 74 -12.86 -3.46 -5.03
N PHE A 75 -12.63 -3.57 -3.71
CA PHE A 75 -12.58 -4.85 -2.99
C PHE A 75 -13.97 -5.44 -2.82
N ASP A 76 -14.98 -4.63 -2.49
CA ASP A 76 -16.36 -5.09 -2.40
C ASP A 76 -16.87 -5.60 -3.76
N GLU A 77 -16.54 -4.90 -4.86
CA GLU A 77 -16.87 -5.35 -6.22
C GLU A 77 -16.13 -6.64 -6.57
N PHE A 78 -14.84 -6.74 -6.23
CA PHE A 78 -14.04 -7.95 -6.40
C PHE A 78 -14.65 -9.13 -5.64
N LEU A 79 -14.96 -8.94 -4.35
CA LEU A 79 -15.58 -9.95 -3.51
C LEU A 79 -16.93 -10.38 -4.07
N LYS A 80 -17.77 -9.44 -4.51
CA LYS A 80 -19.08 -9.76 -5.09
C LYS A 80 -18.96 -10.61 -6.35
N LYS A 81 -18.04 -10.26 -7.25
CA LYS A 81 -17.83 -10.98 -8.52
C LYS A 81 -17.26 -12.39 -8.29
N THR A 82 -16.25 -12.50 -7.43
CA THR A 82 -15.63 -13.79 -7.08
C THR A 82 -16.58 -14.69 -6.28
N THR A 83 -17.34 -14.15 -5.33
CA THR A 83 -18.35 -14.90 -4.57
C THR A 83 -19.47 -15.42 -5.47
N TYR A 84 -19.95 -14.60 -6.41
CA TYR A 84 -20.96 -15.04 -7.37
C TYR A 84 -20.45 -16.23 -8.20
N LYS A 85 -19.19 -16.17 -8.66
CA LYS A 85 -18.57 -17.25 -9.44
C LYS A 85 -18.39 -18.53 -8.64
N VAL A 86 -17.96 -18.42 -7.38
CA VAL A 86 -17.88 -19.57 -6.46
C VAL A 86 -19.26 -20.18 -6.23
N ASN A 87 -20.30 -19.37 -6.05
CA ASN A 87 -21.67 -19.86 -5.87
C ASN A 87 -22.19 -20.57 -7.13
N GLU A 88 -21.89 -20.05 -8.32
CA GLU A 88 -22.30 -20.65 -9.60
C GLU A 88 -21.63 -22.01 -9.83
N GLU A 89 -20.36 -22.18 -9.44
CA GLU A 89 -19.62 -23.43 -9.69
C GLU A 89 -19.77 -24.49 -8.59
N LEU A 90 -20.01 -24.09 -7.33
CA LEU A 90 -20.07 -25.02 -6.19
C LEU A 90 -21.45 -25.18 -5.56
N GLU A 91 -22.44 -24.36 -5.92
CA GLU A 91 -23.80 -24.38 -5.34
C GLU A 91 -23.81 -24.46 -3.80
N LEU A 92 -22.89 -23.73 -3.15
CA LEU A 92 -22.66 -23.82 -1.72
C LEU A 92 -23.90 -23.42 -0.91
N SER A 93 -24.10 -24.10 0.22
CA SER A 93 -25.13 -23.70 1.18
C SER A 93 -24.75 -22.40 1.89
N ILE A 94 -25.74 -21.71 2.48
CA ILE A 94 -25.51 -20.52 3.32
C ILE A 94 -24.53 -20.83 4.47
N GLU A 95 -24.58 -22.04 5.02
CA GLU A 95 -23.70 -22.44 6.11
C GLU A 95 -22.24 -22.64 5.65
N ASP A 96 -22.03 -23.15 4.44
CA ASP A 96 -20.69 -23.28 3.86
C ASP A 96 -20.08 -21.91 3.57
N PHE A 97 -20.86 -20.96 3.05
CA PHE A 97 -20.42 -19.57 2.92
C PHE A 97 -20.07 -18.94 4.27
N ARG A 98 -20.87 -19.21 5.30
CA ARG A 98 -20.57 -18.71 6.65
C ARG A 98 -19.25 -19.27 7.17
N ARG A 99 -18.99 -20.57 6.96
CA ARG A 99 -17.71 -21.21 7.32
C ARG A 99 -16.53 -20.59 6.58
N LEU A 100 -16.65 -20.35 5.28
CA LEU A 100 -15.62 -19.67 4.48
C LEU A 100 -15.36 -18.24 4.97
N ARG A 101 -16.42 -17.50 5.34
CA ARG A 101 -16.33 -16.12 5.85
C ARG A 101 -15.65 -16.06 7.22
N GLU A 102 -15.94 -17.01 8.10
CA GLU A 102 -15.37 -17.10 9.45
C GLU A 102 -13.95 -17.69 9.44
N ASN A 103 -13.51 -18.32 8.35
CA ASN A 103 -12.18 -18.89 8.23
C ASN A 103 -11.12 -17.81 7.94
N GLU A 104 -10.40 -17.37 8.97
CA GLU A 104 -9.34 -16.36 8.85
C GLU A 104 -8.26 -16.70 7.81
N LYS A 105 -7.88 -17.97 7.71
CA LYS A 105 -6.84 -18.41 6.78
C LYS A 105 -7.30 -18.23 5.34
N PHE A 106 -8.57 -18.55 5.07
CA PHE A 106 -9.21 -18.32 3.78
C PHE A 106 -9.33 -16.83 3.48
N GLN A 107 -9.82 -16.01 4.41
CA GLN A 107 -9.94 -14.55 4.23
C GLN A 107 -8.59 -13.88 3.93
N LYS A 108 -7.53 -14.27 4.63
CA LYS A 108 -6.15 -13.79 4.35
C LYS A 108 -5.69 -14.18 2.96
N SER A 109 -6.01 -15.39 2.50
CA SER A 109 -5.63 -15.87 1.17
C SER A 109 -6.41 -15.13 0.07
N LEU A 110 -7.70 -14.88 0.29
CA LEU A 110 -8.55 -14.10 -0.60
C LEU A 110 -8.04 -12.65 -0.74
N TYR A 111 -7.63 -12.02 0.36
CA TYR A 111 -6.99 -10.71 0.33
C TYR A 111 -5.66 -10.74 -0.46
N GLN A 112 -4.86 -11.79 -0.31
CA GLN A 112 -3.61 -11.95 -1.09
C GLN A 112 -3.89 -12.10 -2.58
N VAL A 113 -4.92 -12.86 -2.98
CA VAL A 113 -5.35 -12.94 -4.39
C VAL A 113 -5.78 -11.57 -4.91
N TYR A 114 -6.54 -10.80 -4.12
CA TYR A 114 -6.92 -9.44 -4.48
C TYR A 114 -5.71 -8.51 -4.62
N GLN A 115 -4.70 -8.62 -3.76
CA GLN A 115 -3.46 -7.85 -3.91
C GLN A 115 -2.73 -8.20 -5.21
N ILE A 116 -2.65 -9.49 -5.59
CA ILE A 116 -2.04 -9.91 -6.86
C ILE A 116 -2.80 -9.29 -8.05
N TYR A 117 -4.15 -9.34 -8.02
CA TYR A 117 -5.00 -8.69 -9.00
C TYR A 117 -4.72 -7.18 -9.11
N LEU A 118 -4.65 -6.48 -7.97
CA LEU A 118 -4.39 -5.04 -7.94
C LEU A 118 -2.99 -4.64 -8.42
N ILE A 119 -1.99 -5.47 -8.14
CA ILE A 119 -0.60 -5.25 -8.54
C ILE A 119 -0.42 -5.57 -10.04
N GLY A 120 -1.30 -6.39 -10.61
CA GLY A 120 -1.19 -6.87 -11.99
C GLY A 120 -0.07 -7.91 -12.15
N GLU A 121 0.29 -8.59 -11.05
CA GLU A 121 1.38 -9.56 -11.04
C GLU A 121 0.93 -10.86 -11.70
N THR A 122 1.63 -11.27 -12.76
CA THR A 122 1.30 -12.45 -13.55
C THR A 122 2.10 -13.69 -13.16
N GLU A 123 2.88 -13.62 -12.08
CA GLU A 123 3.71 -14.75 -11.64
C GLU A 123 2.83 -15.90 -11.13
N GLU A 124 2.79 -17.00 -11.87
CA GLU A 124 2.05 -18.22 -11.49
C GLU A 124 2.50 -18.78 -10.14
N ILE A 125 3.75 -18.54 -9.76
CA ILE A 125 4.36 -18.97 -8.51
C ILE A 125 3.56 -18.48 -7.30
N ASN A 126 3.10 -17.22 -7.31
CA ASN A 126 2.39 -16.64 -6.17
C ASN A 126 1.02 -17.30 -5.97
N PHE A 127 0.32 -17.63 -7.05
CA PHE A 127 -0.94 -18.38 -6.98
C PHE A 127 -0.74 -19.82 -6.50
N ILE A 128 0.31 -20.51 -6.97
CA ILE A 128 0.64 -21.87 -6.55
C ILE A 128 0.94 -21.94 -5.04
N PHE A 129 1.61 -20.91 -4.49
CA PHE A 129 1.86 -20.83 -3.04
C PHE A 129 0.58 -20.64 -2.22
N LEU A 130 -0.44 -19.97 -2.75
CA LEU A 130 -1.73 -19.80 -2.09
C LEU A 130 -2.53 -21.10 -2.07
N GLU A 131 -2.57 -21.82 -3.18
CA GLU A 131 -3.25 -23.11 -3.30
C GLU A 131 -2.65 -24.16 -2.35
N LYS A 132 -1.33 -24.20 -2.20
CA LYS A 132 -0.64 -25.12 -1.27
C LYS A 132 -0.99 -24.91 0.20
N LYS A 133 -1.65 -23.81 0.58
CA LYS A 133 -2.05 -23.53 1.96
C LYS A 133 -3.26 -24.36 2.41
N PHE A 134 -4.04 -24.90 1.49
CA PHE A 134 -5.23 -25.68 1.77
C PHE A 134 -5.03 -27.12 1.29
N LYS A 135 -5.71 -28.07 1.93
CA LYS A 135 -5.69 -29.46 1.46
C LYS A 135 -6.65 -29.57 0.29
N LYS A 136 -6.29 -30.34 -0.74
CA LYS A 136 -7.02 -30.40 -2.02
C LYS A 136 -8.47 -30.88 -1.90
N ASP A 137 -8.78 -31.57 -0.81
CA ASP A 137 -10.08 -32.15 -0.50
C ASP A 137 -11.01 -31.22 0.28
N THR A 138 -10.57 -29.99 0.61
CA THR A 138 -11.39 -29.06 1.40
C THR A 138 -12.11 -28.03 0.53
N THR A 139 -13.29 -27.62 0.97
CA THR A 139 -14.10 -26.59 0.31
C THR A 139 -13.34 -25.28 0.14
N GLU A 140 -12.46 -24.92 1.08
CA GLU A 140 -11.59 -23.75 0.97
C GLU A 140 -10.64 -23.82 -0.23
N TYR A 141 -10.06 -24.99 -0.49
CA TYR A 141 -9.13 -25.17 -1.61
C TYR A 141 -9.87 -24.99 -2.93
N VAL A 142 -11.00 -25.67 -3.10
CA VAL A 142 -11.80 -25.61 -4.33
C VAL A 142 -12.35 -24.20 -4.55
N ALA A 143 -12.85 -23.54 -3.50
CA ALA A 143 -13.30 -22.16 -3.59
C ALA A 143 -12.16 -21.21 -3.98
N LEU A 144 -10.96 -21.37 -3.39
CA LEU A 144 -9.81 -20.53 -3.72
C LEU A 144 -9.32 -20.75 -5.16
N GLU A 145 -9.33 -21.98 -5.65
CA GLU A 145 -8.97 -22.32 -7.04
C GLU A 145 -9.89 -21.62 -8.04
N ILE A 146 -11.21 -21.64 -7.78
CA ILE A 146 -12.20 -20.93 -8.61
C ILE A 146 -11.93 -19.43 -8.60
N VAL A 147 -11.66 -18.85 -7.42
CA VAL A 147 -11.32 -17.42 -7.30
C VAL A 147 -10.06 -17.09 -8.09
N VAL A 148 -8.99 -17.88 -7.96
CA VAL A 148 -7.72 -17.68 -8.69
C VAL A 148 -7.94 -17.77 -10.20
N LYS A 149 -8.70 -18.76 -10.66
CA LYS A 149 -9.03 -18.92 -12.08
C LYS A 149 -9.80 -17.72 -12.62
N GLU A 150 -10.75 -17.20 -11.87
CA GLU A 150 -11.53 -16.03 -12.25
C GLU A 150 -10.66 -14.77 -12.25
N VAL A 151 -9.80 -14.58 -11.25
CA VAL A 151 -8.82 -13.47 -11.23
C VAL A 151 -7.91 -13.50 -12.45
N LYS A 152 -7.36 -14.68 -12.80
CA LYS A 152 -6.53 -14.82 -14.01
C LYS A 152 -7.27 -14.37 -15.27
N LYS A 153 -8.57 -14.68 -15.41
CA LYS A 153 -9.38 -14.18 -16.54
C LYS A 153 -9.56 -12.67 -16.51
N MET A 154 -9.78 -12.09 -15.32
CA MET A 154 -9.92 -10.63 -15.18
C MET A 154 -8.63 -9.88 -15.48
N MET A 155 -7.47 -10.52 -15.38
CA MET A 155 -6.17 -9.90 -15.69
C MET A 155 -5.79 -9.98 -17.17
N VAL A 156 -6.39 -10.91 -17.93
CA VAL A 156 -6.10 -11.10 -19.37
C VAL A 156 -7.01 -10.22 -20.26
N ASN A 157 -8.18 -9.84 -19.76
CA ASN A 157 -9.11 -8.90 -20.42
C ASN A 157 -8.85 -7.46 -20.00
#